data_AF-A0A9E5WN41-F1
#
_entry.id   AF-A0A9E5WN41-F1
#
_cell.length_a   1.000
_cell.length_b   1.000
_cell.length_c   1.000
_cell.angle_alpha   90.00
_cell.angle_beta   90.00
_cell.angle_gamma   90.00
#
_symmetry.space_group_name_H-M   'P 1'
#
loop_
_entity.id
_entity.type
_entity.pdbx_description
1 polymer ?
#
loop_
_entity_poly.entity_id
_entity_poly.type
_entity_poly.pdbx_seq_one_letter_code
_entity_poly.pdbx_strand_id
1 'polypeptide(L)'
;MSLPYTVTFANFLFAGGRLRLTQHNELFFRTEPLRRKSDRLCYPALLNVSRIPKGKRHIAWICTQYLNCSSRMSWPEQLHALLEHLWNGAFNLSSERHEGESWYTACRSVPNLHPIEQWERESQRDDAWALNVPWLSAPISVGELIEEFLSAGETCGPLWLFSRRDTTVPIVSRFVTFSQEQGRSRRKAV
;
A
#
# COMPACT_ATOMS: atom_id res chain seq x y z
N MET A 1 7.74 14.67 7.57
CA MET A 1 8.56 13.51 7.17
C MET A 1 8.46 13.35 5.65
N SER A 2 9.58 13.05 5.00
CA SER A 2 9.63 12.74 3.57
C SER A 2 9.41 11.25 3.35
N LEU A 3 8.56 10.92 2.38
CA LEU A 3 8.29 9.56 1.92
C LEU A 3 8.75 9.45 0.45
N PRO A 4 9.19 8.26 0.01
CA PRO A 4 9.41 8.03 -1.42
C PRO A 4 8.06 7.97 -2.15
N TYR A 5 8.07 7.66 -3.45
CA TYR A 5 6.80 7.36 -4.13
C TYR A 5 6.14 6.13 -3.50
N THR A 6 4.87 6.25 -3.19
CA THR A 6 4.09 5.20 -2.54
C THR A 6 3.13 4.58 -3.55
N VAL A 7 3.12 3.26 -3.63
CA VAL A 7 2.23 2.50 -4.51
C VAL A 7 1.30 1.67 -3.64
N THR A 8 0.04 2.10 -3.56
CA THR A 8 -0.99 1.39 -2.81
C THR A 8 -1.82 0.53 -3.74
N PHE A 9 -1.91 -0.76 -3.44
CA PHE A 9 -2.80 -1.71 -4.09
C PHE A 9 -4.01 -1.95 -3.20
N ALA A 10 -5.10 -1.24 -3.49
CA ALA A 10 -6.38 -1.40 -2.81
C ALA A 10 -7.28 -2.37 -3.60
N ASN A 11 -7.68 -3.47 -2.97
CA ASN A 11 -8.49 -4.49 -3.61
C ASN A 11 -9.95 -4.37 -3.24
N PHE A 12 -10.81 -4.43 -4.27
CA PHE A 12 -12.25 -4.36 -4.12
C PHE A 12 -12.90 -5.62 -4.72
N LEU A 13 -13.79 -6.22 -3.94
CA LEU A 13 -14.69 -7.27 -4.39
C LEU A 13 -16.04 -6.65 -4.73
N PHE A 14 -16.62 -7.01 -5.88
CA PHE A 14 -18.02 -6.69 -6.14
C PHE A 14 -18.89 -7.69 -5.37
N ALA A 15 -19.89 -7.25 -4.62
CA ALA A 15 -20.78 -8.14 -3.88
C ALA A 15 -22.10 -7.42 -3.61
N GLY A 16 -23.23 -8.06 -3.88
CA GLY A 16 -24.55 -7.48 -3.66
C GLY A 16 -24.76 -6.15 -4.41
N GLY A 17 -24.24 -6.03 -5.62
CA GLY A 17 -24.36 -4.82 -6.45
C GLY A 17 -23.44 -3.66 -6.04
N ARG A 18 -22.49 -3.87 -5.13
CA ARG A 18 -21.59 -2.83 -4.61
C ARG A 18 -20.15 -3.31 -4.53
N LEU A 19 -19.20 -2.40 -4.72
CA LEU A 19 -17.78 -2.65 -4.46
C LEU A 19 -17.46 -2.52 -2.98
N ARG A 20 -16.72 -3.49 -2.44
CA ARG A 20 -16.29 -3.58 -1.04
C ARG A 20 -14.79 -3.76 -0.97
N LEU A 21 -14.14 -2.89 -0.21
CA LEU A 21 -12.73 -3.01 0.09
C LEU A 21 -12.49 -4.34 0.81
N THR A 22 -11.55 -5.11 0.31
CA THR A 22 -11.12 -6.36 0.93
C THR A 22 -10.07 -6.09 2.00
N GLN A 23 -9.74 -7.10 2.78
CA GLN A 23 -8.61 -7.00 3.72
C GLN A 23 -7.25 -7.16 3.04
N HIS A 24 -7.17 -7.56 1.77
CA HIS A 24 -5.92 -7.86 1.08
C HIS A 24 -5.34 -6.64 0.36
N ASN A 25 -5.00 -5.58 1.11
CA ASN A 25 -4.40 -4.38 0.54
C ASN A 25 -2.89 -4.38 0.81
N GLU A 26 -2.10 -4.01 -0.20
CA GLU A 26 -0.64 -3.96 -0.08
C GLU A 26 -0.09 -2.56 -0.36
N LEU A 27 0.99 -2.20 0.33
CA LEU A 27 1.74 -0.96 0.08
C LEU A 27 3.15 -1.27 -0.38
N PHE A 28 3.68 -0.48 -1.31
CA PHE A 28 5.08 -0.52 -1.71
C PHE A 28 5.68 0.87 -1.86
N PHE A 29 7.00 0.95 -1.81
CA PHE A 29 7.77 2.15 -2.13
C PHE A 29 8.45 2.05 -3.50
N ARG A 30 8.74 3.22 -4.07
CA ARG A 30 9.63 3.42 -5.22
C ARG A 30 10.39 4.73 -5.08
N THR A 31 11.65 4.75 -5.53
CA THR A 31 12.47 5.96 -5.61
C THR A 31 12.22 6.78 -6.88
N GLU A 32 11.45 6.23 -7.83
CA GLU A 32 11.08 6.88 -9.08
C GLU A 32 9.58 6.70 -9.39
N PRO A 33 8.96 7.62 -10.15
CA PRO A 33 7.58 7.47 -10.60
C PRO A 33 7.32 6.13 -11.30
N LEU A 34 6.08 5.66 -11.23
CA LEU A 34 5.62 4.52 -12.03
C LEU A 34 5.55 4.90 -13.50
N ARG A 35 6.12 4.06 -14.36
CA ARG A 35 6.16 4.25 -15.82
C ARG A 35 5.66 3.04 -16.60
N ARG A 36 5.88 1.82 -16.08
CA ARG A 36 5.59 0.58 -16.80
C ARG A 36 5.27 -0.57 -15.84
N LYS A 37 4.62 -1.62 -16.34
CA LYS A 37 4.31 -2.82 -15.53
C LYS A 37 5.57 -3.55 -15.02
N SER A 38 6.69 -3.50 -15.75
CA SER A 38 7.93 -4.17 -15.31
C SER A 38 8.70 -3.43 -14.21
N ASP A 39 8.17 -2.29 -13.75
CA ASP A 39 8.75 -1.51 -12.68
C ASP A 39 8.79 -2.29 -11.36
N ARG A 40 9.99 -2.38 -10.77
CA ARG A 40 10.22 -3.07 -9.49
C ARG A 40 9.74 -2.25 -8.31
N LEU A 41 9.36 -2.95 -7.25
CA LEU A 41 8.86 -2.36 -6.02
C LEU A 41 9.88 -2.54 -4.89
N CYS A 42 9.79 -1.69 -3.86
CA CYS A 42 10.52 -1.83 -2.61
C CYS A 42 9.54 -2.02 -1.46
N TYR A 43 9.93 -2.73 -0.41
CA TYR A 43 9.09 -2.91 0.77
C TYR A 43 8.98 -1.60 1.55
N PRO A 44 7.77 -1.27 2.06
CA PRO A 44 7.56 -0.03 2.78
C PRO A 44 8.00 -0.19 4.23
N ALA A 45 9.01 0.55 4.67
CA ALA A 45 9.46 0.48 6.05
C ALA A 45 8.49 1.20 7.02
N LEU A 46 7.26 0.71 7.15
CA LEU A 46 6.21 1.29 8.00
C LEU A 46 5.76 0.32 9.09
N LEU A 47 5.34 0.87 10.23
CA LEU A 47 4.96 0.10 11.42
C LEU A 47 3.54 -0.46 11.35
N ASN A 48 2.70 0.10 10.49
CA ASN A 48 1.32 -0.37 10.24
C ASN A 48 1.21 -1.20 8.95
N VAL A 49 2.35 -1.64 8.41
CA VAL A 49 2.41 -2.59 7.30
C VAL A 49 3.09 -3.86 7.78
N SER A 50 2.30 -4.93 7.84
CA SER A 50 2.73 -6.23 8.35
C SER A 50 3.51 -7.01 7.30
N ARG A 51 4.55 -7.71 7.74
CA ARG A 51 5.33 -8.63 6.91
C ARG A 51 4.73 -10.02 7.03
N ILE A 52 3.92 -10.43 6.05
CA ILE A 52 3.25 -11.74 6.08
C ILE A 52 3.86 -12.68 5.04
N PRO A 53 4.34 -13.88 5.41
CA PRO A 53 4.80 -14.88 4.45
C PRO A 53 3.67 -15.33 3.51
N LYS A 54 3.89 -15.31 2.19
CA LYS A 54 2.96 -15.80 1.17
C LYS A 54 3.70 -16.51 0.05
N GLY A 55 3.71 -17.84 0.10
CA GLY A 55 4.40 -18.67 -0.89
C GLY A 55 5.90 -18.33 -0.94
N LYS A 56 6.35 -17.80 -2.08
CA LYS A 56 7.77 -17.47 -2.31
C LYS A 56 8.16 -16.04 -1.93
N ARG A 57 7.20 -15.18 -1.53
CA ARG A 57 7.46 -13.79 -1.14
C ARG A 57 6.85 -13.48 0.22
N HIS A 58 7.18 -12.32 0.76
CA HIS A 58 6.42 -11.72 1.85
C HIS A 58 5.52 -10.65 1.25
N ILE A 59 4.28 -10.55 1.71
CA ILE A 59 3.38 -9.47 1.32
C ILE A 59 3.58 -8.26 2.24
N ALA A 60 3.32 -7.08 1.69
CA ALA A 60 3.37 -5.81 2.41
C ALA A 60 1.96 -5.39 2.82
N TRP A 61 1.38 -6.18 3.73
CA TRP A 61 -0.02 -6.10 4.08
C TRP A 61 -0.31 -4.85 4.91
N ILE A 62 -1.21 -3.99 4.44
CA ILE A 62 -1.70 -2.85 5.23
C ILE A 62 -2.59 -3.41 6.34
N CYS A 63 -2.21 -3.18 7.60
CA CYS A 63 -3.04 -3.57 8.74
C CYS A 63 -4.40 -2.83 8.64
N THR A 64 -5.51 -3.56 8.76
CA THR A 64 -6.87 -3.00 8.62
C THR A 64 -7.76 -3.26 9.84
N GLN A 65 -7.18 -3.74 10.96
CA GLN A 65 -7.94 -4.12 12.14
C GLN A 65 -8.76 -2.98 12.76
N TYR A 66 -8.25 -1.75 12.69
CA TYR A 66 -8.93 -0.54 13.16
C TYR A 66 -9.47 0.32 12.02
N LEU A 67 -9.53 -0.21 10.80
CA LEU A 67 -10.12 0.47 9.67
C LEU A 67 -11.64 0.52 9.84
N ASN A 68 -12.17 1.72 10.06
CA ASN A 68 -13.62 1.92 10.17
C ASN A 68 -14.23 2.15 8.78
N CYS A 69 -14.54 1.05 8.08
CA CYS A 69 -15.29 1.09 6.83
C CYS A 69 -16.75 0.69 7.07
N SER A 70 -17.65 1.67 7.03
CA SER A 70 -19.09 1.39 7.12
C SER A 70 -19.59 0.67 5.87
N SER A 71 -20.50 -0.27 6.04
CA SER A 71 -21.19 -0.94 4.93
C SER A 71 -22.05 0.01 4.08
N ARG A 72 -22.26 1.25 4.51
CA ARG A 72 -22.95 2.28 3.70
C ARG A 72 -22.02 3.07 2.79
N MET A 73 -20.70 3.04 3.05
CA MET A 73 -19.72 3.76 2.25
C MET A 73 -19.65 3.23 0.82
N SER A 74 -19.55 4.15 -0.13
CA SER A 74 -19.15 3.91 -1.51
C SER A 74 -17.68 3.46 -1.60
N TRP A 75 -17.26 2.92 -2.74
CA TRP A 75 -15.87 2.48 -2.89
C TRP A 75 -14.84 3.62 -2.80
N PRO A 76 -15.09 4.86 -3.28
CA PRO A 76 -14.14 5.96 -3.10
C PRO A 76 -14.00 6.35 -1.63
N GLU A 77 -15.10 6.35 -0.87
CA GLU A 77 -15.07 6.61 0.58
C GLU A 77 -14.28 5.53 1.33
N GLN A 78 -14.44 4.26 0.94
CA GLN A 78 -13.64 3.16 1.50
C GLN A 78 -12.15 3.28 1.14
N LEU A 79 -11.83 3.68 -0.10
CA LEU A 79 -10.45 3.94 -0.51
C LEU A 79 -9.84 5.09 0.31
N HIS A 80 -10.59 6.18 0.46
CA HIS A 80 -10.16 7.32 1.27
C HIS A 80 -9.93 6.91 2.72
N ALA A 81 -10.86 6.16 3.33
CA ALA A 81 -10.70 5.63 4.68
C ALA A 81 -9.43 4.75 4.83
N LEU A 82 -9.13 3.90 3.84
CA LEU A 82 -7.90 3.10 3.82
C LEU A 82 -6.65 3.99 3.79
N LEU A 83 -6.61 4.99 2.91
CA LEU A 83 -5.48 5.90 2.78
C LEU A 83 -5.29 6.76 4.04
N GLU A 84 -6.38 7.29 4.60
CA GLU A 84 -6.34 8.02 5.89
C GLU A 84 -5.84 7.12 7.02
N HIS A 85 -6.31 5.88 7.10
CA HIS A 85 -5.85 4.90 8.09
C HIS A 85 -4.36 4.60 7.94
N LEU A 86 -3.90 4.39 6.71
CA LEU A 86 -2.52 4.10 6.39
C LEU A 86 -1.59 5.26 6.77
N TRP A 87 -1.93 6.48 6.35
CA TRP A 87 -1.01 7.62 6.46
C TRP A 87 -1.09 8.33 7.81
N ASN A 88 -2.27 8.43 8.42
CA ASN A 88 -2.39 9.00 9.77
C ASN A 88 -2.04 7.98 10.88
N GLY A 89 -1.92 6.70 10.52
CA GLY A 89 -1.55 5.61 11.42
C GLY A 89 -0.15 5.03 11.16
N ALA A 90 0.65 5.61 10.26
CA ALA A 90 1.89 5.01 9.72
C ALA A 90 2.91 4.54 10.79
N PHE A 91 2.88 5.15 11.97
CA PHE A 91 3.75 4.83 13.10
C PHE A 91 3.05 4.14 14.28
N ASN A 92 1.82 3.69 14.09
CA ASN A 92 1.16 2.86 15.08
C ASN A 92 1.84 1.48 15.10
N LEU A 93 1.93 0.87 16.29
CA LEU A 93 2.53 -0.46 16.45
C LEU A 93 1.55 -1.59 16.11
N SER A 94 0.56 -1.37 15.23
CA SER A 94 -0.47 -2.37 14.97
C SER A 94 0.16 -3.66 14.44
N SER A 95 1.08 -3.54 13.48
CA SER A 95 1.69 -4.73 12.88
C SER A 95 2.58 -5.51 13.83
N GLU A 96 3.33 -4.80 14.67
CA GLU A 96 4.17 -5.43 15.70
C GLU A 96 3.33 -6.16 16.76
N ARG A 97 2.19 -5.58 17.15
CA ARG A 97 1.35 -6.12 18.23
C ARG A 97 0.46 -7.27 17.78
N HIS A 98 -0.02 -7.24 16.54
CA HIS A 98 -1.06 -8.18 16.07
C HIS A 98 -0.49 -9.25 15.14
N GLU A 99 0.49 -8.91 14.30
CA GLU A 99 1.09 -9.83 13.34
C GLU A 99 2.51 -10.25 13.70
N GLY A 100 3.11 -9.64 14.74
CA GLY A 100 4.41 -10.01 15.29
C GLY A 100 5.63 -9.50 14.50
N GLU A 101 5.43 -8.92 13.32
CA GLU A 101 6.49 -8.28 12.53
C GLU A 101 5.93 -7.23 11.56
N SER A 102 6.46 -6.00 11.63
CA SER A 102 6.24 -4.97 10.61
C SER A 102 7.39 -4.90 9.60
N TRP A 103 7.12 -4.29 8.45
CA TRP A 103 8.18 -3.98 7.50
C TRP A 103 9.15 -2.91 8.02
N TYR A 104 8.75 -2.04 8.96
CA TYR A 104 9.70 -1.15 9.64
C TYR A 104 10.78 -1.96 10.38
N THR A 105 10.39 -2.98 11.17
CA THR A 105 11.35 -3.84 11.86
C THR A 105 12.19 -4.69 10.90
N ALA A 106 11.58 -5.20 9.82
CA ALA A 106 12.30 -5.97 8.80
C ALA A 106 13.31 -5.12 8.01
N CYS A 107 13.11 -3.80 7.94
CA CYS A 107 14.00 -2.85 7.26
C CYS A 107 15.09 -2.25 8.16
N ARG A 108 15.43 -2.86 9.30
CA ARG A 108 16.49 -2.38 10.22
C ARG A 108 17.86 -2.16 9.59
N SER A 109 18.16 -2.84 8.49
CA SER A 109 19.41 -2.67 7.75
C SER A 109 19.42 -1.42 6.86
N VAL A 110 18.29 -0.76 6.64
CA VAL A 110 18.20 0.47 5.85
C VAL A 110 18.86 1.61 6.63
N PRO A 111 19.87 2.30 6.06
CA PRO A 111 20.61 3.35 6.76
C PRO A 111 19.73 4.52 7.14
N ASN A 112 19.99 5.10 8.32
CA ASN A 112 19.35 6.33 8.82
C ASN A 112 17.81 6.28 8.91
N LEU A 113 17.22 5.08 8.87
CA LEU A 113 15.79 4.85 9.07
C LEU A 113 15.41 4.74 10.56
N HIS A 114 16.33 4.23 11.38
CA HIS A 114 16.10 3.92 12.78
C HIS A 114 16.93 4.80 13.71
N PRO A 115 16.34 5.28 14.82
CA PRO A 115 14.91 5.24 15.16
C PRO A 115 14.10 6.22 14.28
N ILE A 116 12.77 6.31 14.46
CA ILE A 116 11.91 7.20 13.63
C ILE A 116 12.40 8.65 13.65
N GLU A 117 12.92 9.11 14.80
CA GLU A 117 13.45 10.47 14.94
C GLU A 117 14.67 10.71 14.05
N GLN A 118 15.43 9.66 13.69
CA GLN A 118 16.50 9.76 12.70
C GLN A 118 15.92 9.98 11.30
N TRP A 119 14.87 9.26 10.91
CA TRP A 119 14.15 9.52 9.66
C TRP A 119 13.64 10.96 9.62
N GLU A 120 12.96 11.42 10.67
CA GLU A 120 12.45 12.79 10.73
C GLU A 120 13.55 13.85 10.57
N ARG A 121 14.71 13.65 11.21
CA ARG A 121 15.87 14.54 11.07
C ARG A 121 16.41 14.57 9.65
N GLU A 122 16.56 13.40 9.01
CA GLU A 122 17.04 13.35 7.63
C GLU A 122 16.03 13.99 6.66
N SER A 123 14.74 13.74 6.85
CA SER A 123 13.68 14.39 6.08
C SER A 123 13.66 15.91 6.22
N GLN A 124 14.01 16.46 7.39
CA GLN A 124 14.10 17.91 7.58
C GLN A 124 15.33 18.53 6.90
N ARG A 125 16.39 17.74 6.71
CA ARG A 125 17.64 18.18 6.06
C ARG A 125 17.51 18.16 4.53
N ASP A 126 16.82 17.16 4.00
CA ASP A 126 16.60 16.98 2.57
C ASP A 126 15.19 16.42 2.32
N ASP A 127 14.32 17.23 1.74
CA ASP A 127 12.95 16.84 1.37
C ASP A 127 12.93 15.65 0.41
N ALA A 128 13.99 15.47 -0.40
CA ALA A 128 14.14 14.37 -1.34
C ALA A 128 14.90 13.17 -0.76
N TRP A 129 15.31 13.21 0.50
CA TRP A 129 16.12 12.17 1.16
C TRP A 129 15.58 10.76 0.90
N ALA A 130 14.27 10.58 1.06
CA ALA A 130 13.60 9.29 0.92
C ALA A 130 13.73 8.69 -0.48
N LEU A 131 13.99 9.49 -1.52
CA LEU A 131 14.24 9.01 -2.89
C LEU A 131 15.65 8.43 -3.06
N ASN A 132 16.59 8.79 -2.18
CA ASN A 132 17.97 8.33 -2.22
C ASN A 132 18.24 7.17 -1.24
N VAL A 133 17.27 6.83 -0.41
CA VAL A 133 17.39 5.71 0.54
C VAL A 133 17.43 4.38 -0.22
N PRO A 134 18.40 3.48 0.10
CA PRO A 134 18.47 2.16 -0.51
C PRO A 134 17.43 1.22 0.12
N TRP A 135 16.16 1.42 -0.21
CA TRP A 135 15.05 0.60 0.28
C TRP A 135 15.22 -0.88 -0.08
N LEU A 136 14.72 -1.77 0.77
CA LEU A 136 14.77 -3.21 0.52
C LEU A 136 13.91 -3.57 -0.71
N SER A 137 14.54 -4.12 -1.74
CA SER A 137 13.86 -4.54 -2.97
C SER A 137 12.84 -5.65 -2.70
N ALA A 138 11.63 -5.49 -3.22
CA ALA A 138 10.65 -6.55 -3.28
C ALA A 138 10.91 -7.43 -4.53
N PRO A 139 10.80 -8.77 -4.42
CA PRO A 139 11.02 -9.69 -5.53
C PRO A 139 9.80 -9.73 -6.48
N ILE A 140 9.19 -8.57 -6.75
CA ILE A 140 7.98 -8.44 -7.55
C ILE A 140 7.97 -7.10 -8.29
N SER A 141 7.40 -7.11 -9.49
CA SER A 141 7.09 -5.92 -10.28
C SER A 141 5.63 -5.55 -10.13
N VAL A 142 5.29 -4.33 -10.54
CA VAL A 142 3.91 -3.83 -10.57
C VAL A 142 3.01 -4.79 -11.36
N GLY A 143 3.44 -5.21 -12.55
CA GLY A 143 2.70 -6.11 -13.42
C GLY A 143 2.45 -7.47 -12.75
N GLU A 144 3.50 -8.10 -12.21
CA GLU A 144 3.38 -9.39 -11.52
C GLU A 144 2.39 -9.31 -10.34
N LEU A 145 2.40 -8.20 -9.59
CA LEU A 145 1.47 -8.00 -8.47
C LEU A 145 0.03 -7.79 -8.96
N ILE A 146 -0.16 -7.05 -10.06
CA ILE A 146 -1.48 -6.88 -10.68
C ILE A 146 -2.04 -8.23 -11.12
N GLU A 147 -1.23 -9.04 -11.81
CA GLU A 147 -1.65 -10.38 -12.23
C GLU A 147 -1.96 -11.26 -11.02
N GLU A 148 -1.16 -11.18 -9.94
CA GLU A 148 -1.44 -11.93 -8.70
C GLU A 148 -2.82 -11.58 -8.12
N PHE A 149 -3.21 -10.31 -8.10
CA PHE A 149 -4.54 -9.90 -7.64
C PHE A 149 -5.67 -10.33 -8.56
N LEU A 150 -5.45 -10.28 -9.88
CA LEU A 150 -6.44 -10.71 -10.86
C LEU A 150 -6.64 -12.24 -10.83
N SER A 151 -5.57 -13.02 -10.80
CA SER A 151 -5.61 -14.49 -10.72
C SER A 151 -6.17 -14.99 -9.38
N ALA A 152 -5.95 -14.26 -8.28
CA ALA A 152 -6.61 -14.55 -7.00
C ALA A 152 -8.13 -14.33 -7.07
N GLY A 153 -8.59 -13.42 -7.94
CA GLY A 153 -10.02 -13.19 -8.20
C GLY A 153 -10.69 -14.29 -9.01
N GLU A 154 -9.95 -14.92 -9.92
CA GLU A 154 -10.43 -16.08 -10.70
C GLU A 154 -10.55 -17.35 -9.84
N THR A 155 -9.86 -17.40 -8.69
CA THR A 155 -9.76 -18.58 -7.81
C THR A 155 -10.54 -18.47 -6.51
N CYS A 156 -11.52 -17.56 -6.38
CA CYS A 156 -12.43 -17.52 -5.21
C CYS A 156 -13.44 -18.70 -5.19
N GLY A 157 -12.91 -19.92 -5.05
CA GLY A 157 -13.43 -21.01 -4.23
C GLY A 157 -12.54 -21.15 -2.97
N PRO A 158 -13.06 -21.68 -1.85
CA PRO A 158 -12.72 -21.19 -0.52
C PRO A 158 -11.43 -21.80 0.02
N LEU A 159 -10.56 -20.95 0.60
CA LEU A 159 -9.56 -21.41 1.56
C LEU A 159 -9.72 -20.63 2.88
N TRP A 160 -10.67 -21.19 3.64
CA TRP A 160 -10.82 -21.22 5.09
C TRP A 160 -11.50 -20.03 5.81
N LEU A 161 -12.64 -20.40 6.43
CA LEU A 161 -13.47 -19.68 7.39
C LEU A 161 -14.35 -18.53 6.88
N PHE A 162 -15.30 -18.78 5.98
CA PHE A 162 -16.69 -18.28 6.13
C PHE A 162 -17.69 -19.16 5.38
N SER A 163 -18.83 -19.40 6.03
CA SER A 163 -19.94 -20.25 5.60
C SER A 163 -20.61 -19.78 4.31
N ARG A 164 -20.79 -20.72 3.37
CA ARG A 164 -21.79 -20.84 2.29
C ARG A 164 -22.59 -19.57 1.93
N ARG A 165 -22.31 -19.01 0.74
CA ARG A 165 -23.16 -19.05 -0.47
C ARG A 165 -22.63 -18.10 -1.56
N ASP A 166 -22.30 -18.72 -2.69
CA ASP A 166 -22.67 -18.35 -4.06
C ASP A 166 -21.96 -17.22 -4.86
N THR A 167 -21.72 -17.60 -6.11
CA THR A 167 -21.34 -16.88 -7.34
C THR A 167 -19.94 -16.27 -7.46
N THR A 168 -19.26 -16.69 -8.53
CA THR A 168 -18.12 -16.02 -9.17
C THR A 168 -18.43 -14.55 -9.38
N VAL A 169 -17.66 -13.68 -8.72
CA VAL A 169 -17.85 -12.24 -8.84
C VAL A 169 -16.64 -11.59 -9.53
N PRO A 170 -16.82 -10.77 -10.57
CA PRO A 170 -15.71 -10.02 -11.16
C PRO A 170 -15.08 -9.04 -10.17
N ILE A 171 -13.76 -9.10 -10.03
CA ILE A 171 -12.96 -8.04 -9.41
C ILE A 171 -12.88 -6.87 -10.38
N VAL A 172 -13.18 -5.66 -9.89
CA VAL A 172 -12.92 -4.42 -10.63
C VAL A 172 -11.65 -3.82 -10.06
N SER A 173 -10.53 -3.93 -10.78
CA SER A 173 -9.30 -3.22 -10.45
C SER A 173 -9.31 -1.84 -11.15
N ARG A 174 -9.16 -0.77 -10.36
CA ARG A 174 -8.95 0.59 -10.88
C ARG A 174 -7.64 1.13 -10.33
N PHE A 175 -6.70 1.43 -11.21
CA PHE A 175 -5.48 2.15 -10.85
C PHE A 175 -5.78 3.64 -10.82
N VAL A 176 -5.58 4.28 -9.67
CA VAL A 176 -5.65 5.74 -9.56
C VAL A 176 -4.21 6.23 -9.50
N THR A 177 -3.76 6.87 -10.57
CA THR A 177 -2.47 7.56 -10.61
C THR A 177 -2.71 9.03 -10.30
N PHE A 178 -2.15 9.55 -9.22
CA PHE A 178 -2.15 10.99 -8.95
C PHE A 178 -0.94 11.62 -9.64
N SER A 179 -1.17 12.44 -10.67
CA SER A 179 -0.17 13.36 -11.20
C SER A 179 -0.48 14.75 -10.66
N GLN A 180 0.40 15.29 -9.83
CA GLN A 180 0.31 16.68 -9.37
C GLN A 180 0.63 17.59 -10.56
N GLU A 181 -0.37 18.27 -11.13
CA GLU A 181 -0.12 19.30 -12.14
C GLU A 181 0.64 20.46 -11.47
N GLN A 182 1.90 20.65 -11.83
CA GLN A 182 2.63 21.87 -11.49
C GLN A 182 1.97 23.04 -12.21
N GLY A 183 1.36 23.93 -11.42
CA GLY A 183 0.68 25.13 -11.91
C GLY A 183 1.58 25.98 -12.80
N ARG A 184 1.19 26.12 -14.07
CA ARG A 184 1.73 27.15 -14.96
C ARG A 184 1.22 28.53 -14.51
N SER A 185 2.03 29.22 -13.71
CA SER A 185 1.89 30.65 -13.47
C SER A 185 2.11 31.41 -14.79
N ARG A 186 1.04 31.95 -15.37
CA ARG A 186 1.13 32.92 -16.48
C ARG A 186 1.37 34.31 -15.89
N ARG A 187 2.60 34.80 -16.04
CA ARG A 187 2.95 36.22 -15.90
C ARG A 187 2.13 37.04 -16.90
N LYS A 188 1.44 38.08 -16.43
CA LYS A 188 0.94 39.17 -17.27
C LYS A 188 2.13 40.01 -17.73
N ALA A 189 2.28 40.19 -19.04
CA ALA A 189 3.14 41.23 -19.60
C ALA A 189 2.32 42.53 -19.70
N VAL A 190 2.99 43.63 -19.38
CA VAL A 190 2.55 45.03 -19.46
C VAL A 190 2.40 45.46 -20.91
#